data_AF-E3RIG1-F1
#
_entry.id   AF-E3RIG1-F1
#
_cell.length_a   1.000
_cell.length_b   1.000
_cell.length_c   1.000
_cell.angle_alpha   90.00
_cell.angle_beta   90.00
_cell.angle_gamma   90.00
#
_symmetry.space_group_name_H-M   'P 1'
#
loop_
_entity.id
_entity.type
_entity.pdbx_description
1 polymer ?
#
loop_
_entity_poly.entity_id
_entity_poly.type
_entity_poly.pdbx_seq_one_letter_code
_entity_poly.pdbx_strand_id
1 'polypeptide(L)'
;VWEYCDPSTAKQPPTVDNEPSDTDSEGKWKKWEIKTNAQKSTLKAIGEVNLEIMRTVARSKLHLISELDLDVRLRLKTLQDHFKITNQQQILELSAQYADVQQKRKNQNVEAWLDEYSRISSLCQSEDMAEMKGTRAQWAFINAVQAHGDSDWSGQHFALIIGCEEDEKTPPSLEGLINRYRRWCKRLKP
;
A
#
# COMPACT_ATOMS: atom_id res chain seq x y z
N VAL A 1 11.13 21.32 15.21
CA VAL A 1 11.98 20.81 14.10
C VAL A 1 11.17 19.97 13.13
N TRP A 2 10.58 18.83 13.54
CA TRP A 2 9.81 17.96 12.62
C TRP A 2 8.70 18.69 11.85
N GLU A 3 7.99 19.60 12.49
CA GLU A 3 6.98 20.46 11.86
C GLU A 3 7.47 21.31 10.67
N TYR A 4 8.78 21.47 10.48
CA TYR A 4 9.38 22.16 9.33
C TYR A 4 9.91 21.19 8.26
N CYS A 5 10.02 19.91 8.60
CA CYS A 5 10.55 18.85 7.75
C CYS A 5 9.43 17.99 7.14
N ASP A 6 8.28 17.89 7.81
CA ASP A 6 7.15 17.05 7.40
C ASP A 6 6.58 17.48 6.03
N PRO A 7 6.65 16.60 4.99
CA PRO A 7 6.08 16.84 3.67
C PRO A 7 4.58 17.17 3.64
N SER A 8 3.85 16.77 4.69
CA SER A 8 2.41 16.96 4.84
C SER A 8 2.05 18.37 5.35
N THR A 9 3.04 19.15 5.74
CA THR A 9 2.86 20.47 6.34
C THR A 9 3.39 21.58 5.41
N ALA A 10 2.72 22.74 5.43
CA ALA A 10 3.14 23.93 4.70
C ALA A 10 4.03 24.88 5.53
N LYS A 11 4.41 24.49 6.75
CA LYS A 11 5.16 25.37 7.67
C LYS A 11 6.57 25.60 7.11
N GLN A 12 6.96 26.87 7.00
CA GLN A 12 8.30 27.24 6.54
C GLN A 12 9.29 27.28 7.72
N PRO A 13 10.57 26.91 7.49
CA PRO A 13 11.63 27.12 8.47
C PRO A 13 11.67 28.58 8.94
N PRO A 14 12.07 28.83 10.19
CA PRO A 14 12.20 30.20 10.67
C PRO A 14 13.32 30.95 9.93
N THR A 15 13.04 32.19 9.54
CA THR A 15 14.07 33.13 9.04
C THR A 15 14.74 33.81 10.22
N VAL A 16 16.06 34.05 10.13
CA VAL A 16 16.77 34.82 11.15
C VAL A 16 16.35 36.29 11.08
N ASP A 17 15.92 36.84 12.21
CA ASP A 17 15.54 38.25 12.31
C ASP A 17 16.74 39.18 12.10
N ASN A 18 16.52 40.33 11.46
CA ASN A 18 17.53 41.37 11.31
C ASN A 18 18.03 41.88 12.66
N GLU A 19 19.32 42.19 12.73
CA GLU A 19 19.95 42.75 13.92
C GLU A 19 19.33 44.10 14.33
N PRO A 20 19.11 44.36 15.63
CA PRO A 20 18.67 45.66 16.12
C PRO A 20 19.69 46.77 15.81
N SER A 21 19.26 48.03 15.85
CA SER A 21 20.17 49.16 15.76
C SER A 21 20.92 49.36 17.08
N ASP A 22 22.14 49.89 17.04
CA ASP A 22 22.89 50.27 18.24
C ASP A 22 22.16 51.28 19.14
N THR A 23 21.21 52.02 18.58
CA THR A 23 20.37 52.98 19.30
C THR A 23 19.16 52.35 19.99
N ASP A 24 18.90 51.07 19.76
CA ASP A 24 17.79 50.34 20.36
C ASP A 24 18.04 50.03 21.84
N SER A 25 16.95 49.95 22.61
CA SER A 25 17.02 49.60 24.03
C SER A 25 17.67 48.23 24.29
N GLU A 26 18.36 48.09 25.42
CA GLU A 26 18.93 46.81 25.88
C GLU A 26 17.87 45.68 25.93
N GLY A 27 16.62 46.01 26.29
CA GLY A 27 15.52 45.06 26.29
C GLY A 27 15.14 44.53 24.89
N LYS A 28 15.33 45.34 23.84
CA LYS A 28 15.13 44.93 22.43
C LYS A 28 16.28 44.02 21.97
N TRP A 29 17.51 44.34 22.34
CA TRP A 29 18.68 43.49 22.12
C TRP A 29 18.52 42.11 22.76
N LYS A 30 18.17 42.04 24.05
CA LYS A 30 17.94 40.76 24.75
C LYS A 30 16.86 39.90 24.10
N LYS A 31 15.74 40.51 23.69
CA LYS A 31 14.65 39.79 23.00
C LYS A 31 15.10 39.25 21.63
N TRP A 32 15.82 40.07 20.86
CA TRP A 32 16.37 39.64 19.57
C TRP A 32 17.35 38.48 19.77
N GLU A 33 18.27 38.58 20.73
CA GLU A 33 19.27 37.54 20.97
C GLU A 33 18.62 36.18 21.32
N ILE A 34 17.64 36.18 22.24
CA ILE A 34 16.90 34.96 22.61
C ILE A 34 16.19 34.37 21.38
N LYS A 35 15.49 35.20 20.60
CA LYS A 35 14.74 34.77 19.43
C LYS A 35 15.66 34.23 18.33
N THR A 36 16.72 34.97 18.01
CA THR A 36 17.72 34.62 17.00
C THR A 36 18.46 33.35 17.36
N ASN A 37 18.81 33.15 18.64
CA ASN A 37 19.44 31.90 19.09
C ASN A 37 18.49 30.70 18.92
N ALA A 38 17.19 30.86 19.23
CA ALA A 38 16.19 29.82 18.99
C ALA A 38 16.01 29.51 17.49
N GLN A 39 16.00 30.55 16.63
CA GLN A 39 15.92 30.40 15.17
C GLN A 39 17.15 29.67 14.62
N LYS A 40 18.36 30.08 15.02
CA LYS A 40 19.63 29.43 14.63
C LYS A 40 19.69 27.97 15.08
N SER A 41 19.26 27.68 16.32
CA SER A 41 19.18 26.31 16.83
C SER A 41 18.24 25.43 15.99
N THR A 42 17.08 25.98 15.60
CA THR A 42 16.12 25.27 14.74
C THR A 42 16.69 25.00 13.34
N LEU A 43 17.33 26.00 12.72
CA LEU A 43 17.97 25.84 11.40
C LEU A 43 19.10 24.80 11.45
N LYS A 44 19.90 24.78 12.52
CA LYS A 44 20.93 23.76 12.72
C LYS A 44 20.32 22.36 12.76
N ALA A 45 19.25 22.16 13.52
CA ALA A 45 18.57 20.87 13.62
C ALA A 45 17.95 20.44 12.27
N ILE A 46 17.41 21.36 11.46
CA ILE A 46 16.95 21.06 10.10
C ILE A 46 18.13 20.59 9.23
N GLY A 47 19.28 21.27 9.32
CA GLY A 47 20.51 20.87 8.62
C GLY A 47 20.99 19.47 9.03
N GLU A 48 20.90 19.11 10.31
CA GLU A 48 21.22 17.77 10.81
C GLU A 48 20.29 16.70 10.22
N VAL A 49 18.99 16.96 10.15
CA VAL A 49 18.02 16.06 9.47
C VAL A 49 18.40 15.87 8.00
N ASN A 50 18.80 16.95 7.32
CA ASN A 50 19.21 16.86 5.92
C ASN A 50 20.44 15.97 5.71
N LEU A 51 21.44 16.11 6.60
CA LEU A 51 22.64 15.28 6.58
C LEU A 51 22.29 13.83 6.83
N GLU A 52 21.37 13.56 7.77
CA GLU A 52 20.95 12.20 8.07
C GLU A 52 20.24 11.55 6.88
N ILE A 53 19.34 12.26 6.21
CA ILE A 53 18.70 11.81 4.97
C ILE A 53 19.75 11.43 3.91
N MET A 54 20.75 12.28 3.68
CA MET A 54 21.81 11.99 2.71
C MET A 54 22.67 10.78 3.10
N ARG A 55 22.83 10.50 4.40
CA ARG A 55 23.58 9.34 4.90
C ARG A 55 22.80 8.04 4.80
N THR A 56 21.49 8.08 5.04
CA THR A 56 20.64 6.88 5.12
C THR A 56 20.05 6.46 3.77
N VAL A 57 19.89 7.39 2.83
CA VAL A 57 19.40 7.06 1.48
C VAL A 57 20.43 6.20 0.75
N ALA A 58 19.96 5.11 0.12
CA ALA A 58 20.80 4.24 -0.67
C ALA A 58 21.55 5.04 -1.75
N ARG A 59 22.87 4.80 -1.91
CA ARG A 59 23.73 5.56 -2.83
C ARG A 59 23.19 5.66 -4.26
N SER A 60 22.56 4.59 -4.76
CA SER A 60 21.94 4.54 -6.09
C SER A 60 20.78 5.51 -6.27
N LYS A 61 20.21 6.04 -5.18
CA LYS A 61 19.04 6.92 -5.14
C LYS A 61 19.36 8.36 -4.73
N LEU A 62 20.62 8.67 -4.42
CA LEU A 62 21.05 10.03 -4.04
C LEU A 62 20.80 11.05 -5.16
N HIS A 63 20.85 10.63 -6.42
CA HIS A 63 20.55 11.50 -7.57
C HIS A 63 19.14 12.11 -7.51
N LEU A 64 18.19 11.50 -6.79
CA LEU A 64 16.83 12.02 -6.64
C LEU A 64 16.77 13.27 -5.76
N ILE A 65 17.77 13.47 -4.90
CA ILE A 65 17.77 14.51 -3.87
C ILE A 65 18.96 15.46 -3.95
N SER A 66 19.95 15.17 -4.80
CA SER A 66 21.20 15.94 -4.90
C SER A 66 20.99 17.36 -5.44
N GLU A 67 20.01 17.56 -6.33
CA GLU A 67 19.72 18.87 -6.94
C GLU A 67 18.69 19.69 -6.16
N LEU A 68 18.10 19.11 -5.10
CA LEU A 68 17.12 19.78 -4.26
C LEU A 68 17.89 20.59 -3.22
N ASP A 69 17.89 21.92 -3.40
CA ASP A 69 18.69 22.95 -2.69
C ASP A 69 18.52 22.95 -1.17
N LEU A 70 19.16 21.99 -0.49
CA LEU A 70 19.09 21.72 0.95
C LEU A 70 17.67 21.68 1.59
N ASP A 71 16.60 21.76 0.78
CA ASP A 71 15.22 21.72 1.23
C ASP A 71 14.87 20.29 1.66
N VAL A 72 14.96 20.06 2.97
CA VAL A 72 14.65 18.80 3.63
C VAL A 72 13.25 18.30 3.28
N ARG A 73 12.27 19.20 3.22
CA ARG A 73 10.88 18.83 2.97
C ARG A 73 10.72 18.36 1.53
N LEU A 74 11.30 19.08 0.58
CA LEU A 74 11.27 18.68 -0.83
C LEU A 74 12.01 17.35 -1.05
N ARG A 75 13.16 17.16 -0.40
CA ARG A 75 13.90 15.89 -0.44
C ARG A 75 13.07 14.73 0.11
N LEU A 76 12.48 14.89 1.29
CA LEU A 76 11.63 13.85 1.89
C LEU A 76 10.40 13.56 1.02
N LYS A 77 9.77 14.59 0.44
CA LYS A 77 8.64 14.41 -0.48
C LYS A 77 9.03 13.63 -1.72
N THR A 78 10.14 13.99 -2.37
CA THR A 78 10.63 13.28 -3.57
C THR A 78 10.98 11.83 -3.27
N LEU A 79 11.62 11.56 -2.13
CA LEU A 79 11.90 10.19 -1.70
C LEU A 79 10.60 9.43 -1.40
N GLN A 80 9.65 10.06 -0.71
CA GLN A 80 8.35 9.47 -0.41
C GLN A 80 7.61 9.13 -1.71
N ASP A 81 7.54 10.04 -2.67
CA ASP A 81 6.89 9.82 -3.96
C ASP A 81 7.60 8.73 -4.77
N HIS A 82 8.93 8.66 -4.71
CA HIS A 82 9.72 7.67 -5.44
C HIS A 82 9.69 6.27 -4.82
N PHE A 83 9.64 6.17 -3.49
CA PHE A 83 9.60 4.90 -2.75
C PHE A 83 8.19 4.45 -2.38
N LYS A 84 7.18 5.28 -2.60
CA LYS A 84 5.79 4.86 -2.56
C LYS A 84 5.68 3.69 -3.52
N ILE A 85 5.39 2.49 -2.99
CA ILE A 85 5.02 1.34 -3.83
C ILE A 85 3.87 1.86 -4.67
N THR A 86 4.10 2.07 -5.96
CA THR A 86 3.08 2.62 -6.82
C THR A 86 1.90 1.68 -6.76
N ASN A 87 0.68 2.19 -6.63
CA ASN A 87 -0.53 1.36 -6.60
C ASN A 87 -0.51 0.31 -7.75
N GLN A 88 0.09 0.66 -8.89
CA GLN A 88 0.38 -0.27 -9.99
C GLN A 88 1.26 -1.48 -9.63
N GLN A 89 2.35 -1.32 -8.87
CA GLN A 89 3.17 -2.45 -8.42
C GLN A 89 2.41 -3.33 -7.43
N GLN A 90 1.61 -2.75 -6.54
CA GLN A 90 0.74 -3.51 -5.63
C GLN A 90 -0.30 -4.31 -6.39
N ILE A 91 -0.95 -3.70 -7.39
CA ILE A 91 -1.91 -4.38 -8.28
C ILE A 91 -1.24 -5.52 -9.05
N LEU A 92 -0.04 -5.31 -9.59
CA LEU A 92 0.69 -6.35 -10.32
C LEU A 92 1.09 -7.52 -9.40
N GLU A 93 1.59 -7.22 -8.20
CA GLU A 93 1.95 -8.24 -7.22
C GLU A 93 0.72 -9.02 -6.74
N LEU A 94 -0.38 -8.32 -6.49
CA LEU A 94 -1.64 -8.93 -6.07
C LEU A 94 -2.27 -9.77 -7.19
N SER A 95 -2.18 -9.33 -8.45
CA SER A 95 -2.57 -10.13 -9.62
C SER A 95 -1.74 -11.40 -9.73
N ALA A 96 -0.42 -11.31 -9.52
CA ALA A 96 0.45 -12.49 -9.51
C ALA A 96 0.11 -13.46 -8.37
N GLN A 97 -0.17 -12.95 -7.16
CA GLN A 97 -0.63 -13.76 -6.03
C GLN A 97 -1.98 -14.42 -6.33
N TYR A 98 -2.90 -13.71 -6.96
CA TYR A 98 -4.20 -14.26 -7.36
C TYR A 98 -4.08 -15.36 -8.42
N ALA A 99 -3.15 -15.21 -9.37
CA ALA A 99 -2.85 -16.26 -10.33
C ALA A 99 -2.21 -17.49 -9.67
N ASP A 100 -1.31 -17.31 -8.69
CA ASP A 100 -0.69 -18.43 -7.95
C ASP A 100 -1.73 -19.18 -7.11
N VAL A 101 -2.63 -18.47 -6.41
CA VAL A 101 -3.63 -19.13 -5.55
C VAL A 101 -4.68 -19.90 -6.34
N GLN A 102 -4.92 -19.55 -7.61
CA GLN A 102 -5.73 -20.38 -8.52
C GLN A 102 -5.08 -21.73 -8.83
N GLN A 103 -3.76 -21.86 -8.65
CA GLN A 103 -3.01 -23.09 -8.86
C GLN A 103 -2.63 -23.71 -7.50
N LYS A 104 -3.56 -24.42 -6.85
CA LYS A 104 -3.22 -25.13 -5.60
C LYS A 104 -2.06 -26.09 -5.82
N ARG A 105 -1.12 -26.06 -4.88
CA ARG A 105 0.06 -26.92 -4.90
C ARG A 105 -0.35 -28.35 -4.54
N LYS A 106 0.28 -29.36 -5.17
CA LYS A 106 -0.08 -30.79 -5.04
C LYS A 106 -0.17 -31.31 -3.59
N ASN A 107 0.58 -30.72 -2.67
CA ASN A 107 0.63 -31.14 -1.25
C ASN A 107 -0.03 -30.13 -0.28
N GLN A 108 -0.72 -29.11 -0.79
CA GLN A 108 -1.34 -28.09 0.05
C GLN A 108 -2.63 -28.62 0.68
N ASN A 109 -2.79 -28.38 1.98
CA ASN A 109 -4.04 -28.65 2.69
C ASN A 109 -5.18 -27.84 2.04
N VAL A 110 -6.33 -28.48 1.81
CA VAL A 110 -7.49 -27.85 1.14
C VAL A 110 -8.01 -26.65 1.95
N GLU A 111 -8.10 -26.77 3.27
CA GLU A 111 -8.60 -25.68 4.13
C GLU A 111 -7.64 -24.49 4.08
N ALA A 112 -6.33 -24.73 4.22
CA ALA A 112 -5.31 -23.68 4.13
C ALA A 112 -5.30 -23.01 2.75
N TRP A 113 -5.55 -23.77 1.68
CA TRP A 113 -5.71 -23.22 0.34
C TRP A 113 -6.95 -22.34 0.23
N LEU A 114 -8.10 -22.77 0.76
CA LEU A 114 -9.35 -21.99 0.73
C LEU A 114 -9.28 -20.72 1.57
N ASP A 115 -8.59 -20.77 2.71
CA ASP A 115 -8.35 -19.59 3.56
C ASP A 115 -7.50 -18.56 2.81
N GLU A 116 -6.43 -19.02 2.15
CA GLU A 116 -5.56 -18.14 1.35
C GLU A 116 -6.26 -17.59 0.11
N TYR A 117 -7.05 -18.42 -0.58
CA TYR A 117 -7.87 -18.00 -1.73
C TYR A 117 -8.86 -16.91 -1.30
N SER A 118 -9.55 -17.12 -0.17
CA SER A 118 -10.48 -16.14 0.40
C SER A 118 -9.75 -14.83 0.70
N ARG A 119 -8.62 -14.90 1.40
CA ARG A 119 -7.81 -13.73 1.78
C ARG A 119 -7.36 -12.92 0.56
N ILE A 120 -6.75 -13.56 -0.43
CA ILE A 120 -6.26 -12.88 -1.64
C ILE A 120 -7.42 -12.30 -2.44
N SER A 121 -8.52 -13.04 -2.63
CA SER A 121 -9.67 -12.52 -3.37
C SER A 121 -10.32 -11.29 -2.70
N SER A 122 -10.38 -11.24 -1.37
CA SER A 122 -10.84 -10.05 -0.64
C SER A 122 -9.92 -8.84 -0.85
N LEU A 123 -8.60 -9.05 -0.91
CA LEU A 123 -7.65 -7.99 -1.25
C LEU A 123 -7.82 -7.51 -2.69
N CYS A 124 -7.98 -8.43 -3.65
CA CYS A 124 -8.26 -8.06 -5.03
C CYS A 124 -9.55 -7.26 -5.17
N GLN A 125 -10.55 -7.57 -4.34
CA GLN A 125 -11.82 -6.87 -4.32
C GLN A 125 -11.70 -5.46 -3.73
N SER A 126 -10.89 -5.28 -2.67
CA SER A 126 -10.64 -3.95 -2.09
C SER A 126 -9.86 -3.03 -3.05
N GLU A 127 -8.99 -3.59 -3.88
CA GLU A 127 -8.25 -2.86 -4.92
C GLU A 127 -9.03 -2.70 -6.25
N ASP A 128 -10.32 -3.06 -6.27
CA ASP A 128 -11.22 -2.96 -7.42
C ASP A 128 -10.71 -3.64 -8.71
N MET A 129 -9.99 -4.75 -8.56
CA MET A 129 -9.33 -5.44 -9.67
C MET A 129 -10.30 -5.99 -10.73
N ALA A 130 -9.86 -6.02 -11.99
CA ALA A 130 -10.68 -6.46 -13.13
C ALA A 130 -11.10 -7.94 -13.04
N GLU A 131 -10.33 -8.75 -12.32
CA GLU A 131 -10.55 -10.16 -12.03
C GLU A 131 -11.74 -10.38 -11.08
N MET A 132 -12.10 -9.36 -10.29
CA MET A 132 -13.22 -9.39 -9.33
C MET A 132 -14.53 -8.85 -9.91
N LYS A 133 -14.53 -8.42 -11.18
CA LYS A 133 -15.71 -7.85 -11.85
C LYS A 133 -16.60 -8.95 -12.43
N GLY A 134 -17.91 -8.78 -12.31
CA GLY A 134 -18.90 -9.70 -12.85
C GLY A 134 -18.80 -11.10 -12.23
N THR A 135 -18.92 -12.14 -13.06
CA THR A 135 -18.83 -13.55 -12.65
C THR A 135 -17.42 -14.14 -12.76
N ARG A 136 -16.42 -13.32 -13.14
CA ARG A 136 -15.05 -13.80 -13.45
C ARG A 136 -14.39 -14.53 -12.30
N ALA A 137 -14.52 -14.01 -11.08
CA ALA A 137 -13.91 -14.61 -9.91
C ALA A 137 -14.56 -15.97 -9.56
N GLN A 138 -15.88 -16.08 -9.73
CA GLN A 138 -16.64 -17.31 -9.57
C GLN A 138 -16.17 -18.37 -10.58
N TRP A 139 -16.08 -18.00 -11.86
CA TRP A 139 -15.56 -18.87 -12.92
C TRP A 139 -14.13 -19.34 -12.64
N ALA A 140 -13.24 -18.42 -12.24
CA ALA A 140 -11.87 -18.74 -11.88
C ALA A 140 -11.78 -19.74 -10.72
N PHE A 141 -12.57 -19.55 -9.68
CA PHE A 141 -12.60 -20.47 -8.54
C PHE A 141 -13.11 -21.87 -8.92
N ILE A 142 -14.18 -21.96 -9.71
CA ILE A 142 -14.73 -23.25 -10.15
C ILE A 142 -13.72 -23.98 -11.05
N ASN A 143 -13.03 -23.27 -11.94
CA ASN A 143 -11.92 -23.81 -12.74
C ASN A 143 -10.76 -24.32 -11.87
N ALA A 144 -10.37 -23.56 -10.84
CA ALA A 144 -9.34 -23.99 -9.90
C ALA A 144 -9.72 -25.31 -9.20
N VAL A 145 -10.96 -25.40 -8.71
CA VAL A 145 -11.51 -26.64 -8.12
C VAL A 145 -11.49 -27.81 -9.12
N GLN A 146 -11.89 -27.58 -10.37
CA GLN A 146 -11.82 -28.61 -11.42
C GLN A 146 -10.38 -29.10 -11.64
N ALA A 147 -9.41 -28.18 -11.68
CA ALA A 147 -8.00 -28.51 -11.82
C ALA A 147 -7.44 -29.33 -10.63
N HIS A 148 -8.12 -29.34 -9.48
CA HIS A 148 -7.80 -30.20 -8.34
C HIS A 148 -8.36 -31.62 -8.45
N GLY A 149 -9.11 -31.92 -9.51
CA GLY A 149 -9.69 -33.23 -9.78
C GLY A 149 -11.12 -33.39 -9.28
N ASP A 150 -11.74 -32.35 -8.73
CA ASP A 150 -13.11 -32.38 -8.20
C ASP A 150 -14.15 -32.01 -9.26
N SER A 151 -14.07 -32.68 -10.42
CA SER A 151 -14.89 -32.42 -11.62
C SER A 151 -16.39 -32.49 -11.36
N ASP A 152 -16.82 -33.36 -10.45
CA ASP A 152 -18.24 -33.52 -10.09
C ASP A 152 -18.80 -32.26 -9.43
N TRP A 153 -18.02 -31.65 -8.53
CA TRP A 153 -18.43 -30.41 -7.88
C TRP A 153 -18.37 -29.24 -8.85
N SER A 154 -17.30 -29.14 -9.64
CA SER A 154 -17.11 -28.03 -10.57
C SER A 154 -18.16 -28.03 -11.67
N GLY A 155 -18.48 -29.18 -12.26
CA GLY A 155 -19.50 -29.32 -13.31
C GLY A 155 -20.89 -28.85 -12.87
N GLN A 156 -21.30 -29.22 -11.65
CA GLN A 156 -22.57 -28.76 -11.07
C GLN A 156 -22.61 -27.23 -10.88
N HIS A 157 -21.50 -26.63 -10.46
CA HIS A 157 -21.44 -25.19 -10.19
C HIS A 157 -21.25 -24.37 -11.48
N PHE A 158 -20.63 -24.92 -12.53
CA PHE A 158 -20.66 -24.29 -13.86
C PHE A 158 -22.09 -24.22 -14.40
N ALA A 159 -22.83 -25.33 -14.38
CA ALA A 159 -24.23 -25.35 -14.82
C ALA A 159 -25.10 -24.36 -14.03
N LEU A 160 -24.82 -24.20 -12.73
CA LEU A 160 -25.50 -23.23 -11.88
C LEU A 160 -25.21 -21.79 -12.32
N ILE A 161 -23.94 -21.43 -12.57
CA ILE A 161 -23.59 -20.07 -13.00
C ILE A 161 -24.20 -19.76 -14.37
N ILE A 162 -24.10 -20.70 -15.32
CA ILE A 162 -24.71 -20.57 -16.66
C ILE A 162 -26.22 -20.35 -16.54
N GLY A 163 -26.92 -21.19 -15.78
CA GLY A 163 -28.36 -21.05 -15.59
C GLY A 163 -28.76 -19.73 -14.91
N CYS A 164 -27.93 -19.19 -14.01
CA CYS A 164 -28.17 -17.86 -13.46
C CYS A 164 -27.99 -16.76 -14.51
N GLU A 165 -26.98 -16.85 -15.37
CA GLU A 165 -26.76 -15.89 -16.45
C GLU A 165 -27.88 -15.93 -17.50
N GLU A 166 -28.37 -17.12 -17.87
CA GLU A 166 -29.48 -17.32 -18.82
C GLU A 166 -30.83 -16.83 -18.27
N ASP A 167 -31.11 -17.07 -16.99
CA ASP A 167 -32.37 -16.68 -16.33
C ASP A 167 -32.35 -15.23 -15.78
N GLU A 168 -31.30 -14.44 -16.05
CA GLU A 168 -31.06 -13.11 -15.45
C GLU A 168 -31.12 -13.10 -13.91
N LYS A 169 -30.72 -14.21 -13.27
CA LYS A 169 -30.67 -14.36 -11.82
C LYS A 169 -29.30 -13.99 -11.28
N THR A 170 -29.26 -13.50 -10.04
CA THR A 170 -28.00 -13.22 -9.36
C THR A 170 -27.27 -14.54 -9.03
N PRO A 171 -26.05 -14.77 -9.57
CA PRO A 171 -25.28 -15.95 -9.24
C PRO A 171 -24.76 -15.90 -7.80
N PRO A 172 -24.35 -17.04 -7.22
CA PRO A 172 -23.71 -17.07 -5.91
C PRO A 172 -22.47 -16.15 -5.86
N SER A 173 -22.23 -15.53 -4.71
CA SER A 173 -20.98 -14.82 -4.46
C SER A 173 -19.80 -15.79 -4.45
N LEU A 174 -18.60 -15.28 -4.74
CA LEU A 174 -17.36 -16.05 -4.63
C LEU A 174 -17.20 -16.68 -3.24
N GLU A 175 -17.40 -15.90 -2.18
CA GLU A 175 -17.36 -16.40 -0.80
C GLU A 175 -18.41 -17.50 -0.56
N GLY A 176 -19.60 -17.35 -1.15
CA GLY A 176 -20.64 -18.37 -1.11
C GLY A 176 -20.20 -19.68 -1.77
N LEU A 177 -19.48 -19.61 -2.90
CA LEU A 177 -18.92 -20.78 -3.58
C LEU A 177 -17.79 -21.44 -2.76
N ILE A 178 -16.86 -20.64 -2.22
CA ILE A 178 -15.78 -21.13 -1.35
C ILE A 178 -16.36 -21.89 -0.15
N ASN A 179 -17.38 -21.33 0.51
CA ASN A 179 -18.03 -21.96 1.66
C ASN A 179 -18.86 -23.21 1.29
N ARG A 180 -19.42 -23.27 0.07
CA ARG A 180 -20.09 -24.48 -0.44
C ARG A 180 -19.08 -25.60 -0.70
N TYR A 181 -17.96 -25.29 -1.34
CA TYR A 181 -16.89 -26.25 -1.60
C TYR A 181 -16.26 -26.76 -0.30
N ARG A 182 -15.95 -25.86 0.66
CA ARG A 182 -15.47 -26.22 2.00
C ARG A 182 -16.36 -27.27 2.68
N ARG A 183 -17.68 -27.07 2.65
CA ARG A 183 -18.66 -28.04 3.20
C ARG A 183 -18.75 -29.33 2.40
N TRP A 184 -18.53 -29.30 1.10
CA TRP A 184 -18.49 -30.50 0.26
C TRP A 184 -17.26 -31.36 0.57
N CYS A 185 -16.07 -30.75 0.67
CA CYS A 185 -14.83 -31.43 1.06
C CYS A 185 -14.96 -32.13 2.42
N LYS A 186 -15.51 -31.44 3.43
CA LYS A 186 -15.73 -32.01 4.78
C LYS A 186 -16.70 -33.21 4.78
N ARG A 187 -17.60 -33.31 3.80
CA ARG A 187 -18.54 -34.45 3.70
C ARG A 187 -17.94 -35.66 3.00
N LEU A 188 -16.98 -35.45 2.10
CA LEU A 188 -16.33 -36.52 1.33
C LEU A 188 -15.08 -37.10 2.00
N LYS A 189 -14.47 -36.35 2.92
CA LYS A 189 -13.31 -36.79 3.72
C LYS A 189 -13.59 -36.54 5.20
N PRO A 190 -14.34 -37.42 5.87
CA PRO A 190 -14.49 -37.37 7.33
C PRO A 190 -13.17 -37.65 8.06
#